data_AF-A0AAU9AGT7-F1
#
_entry.id   AF-A0AAU9AGT7-F1
#
_cell.length_a   1.000
_cell.length_b   1.000
_cell.length_c   1.000
_cell.angle_alpha   90.00
_cell.angle_beta   90.00
_cell.angle_gamma   90.00
#
_symmetry.space_group_name_H-M   'P 1'
#
loop_
_entity.id
_entity.type
_entity.pdbx_description
1 polymer ?
#
loop_
_entity_poly.entity_id
_entity_poly.type
_entity_poly.pdbx_seq_one_letter_code
_entity_poly.pdbx_strand_id
1 'polypeptide(L)' 'MARSQEKHWFHAYAQGPDGVRHFSASKQGRSVYIQEAGGKRHLCHPVVRDVESAKREIVLAFHTGVTKVES' A
#
# COMPACT_ATOMS: atom_id res chain seq x y z
N MET A 1 4.35 -24.36 -11.32
CA MET A 1 4.36 -22.89 -11.24
C MET A 1 4.08 -22.51 -9.80
N ALA A 2 5.09 -22.08 -9.04
CA ALA A 2 4.92 -21.74 -7.63
C ALA A 2 4.05 -20.48 -7.52
N ARG A 3 2.88 -20.58 -6.87
CA ARG A 3 2.12 -19.40 -6.45
C ARG A 3 3.04 -18.61 -5.54
N SER A 4 3.57 -17.46 -6.01
CA SER A 4 4.30 -16.56 -5.13
C SER A 4 3.34 -16.17 -4.02
N GLN A 5 3.58 -16.69 -2.81
CA GLN A 5 2.79 -16.40 -1.63
C GLN A 5 2.82 -14.90 -1.42
N GLU A 6 1.69 -14.25 -1.66
CA GLU A 6 1.50 -12.86 -1.33
C GLU A 6 1.48 -12.78 0.20
N LYS A 7 2.48 -12.12 0.77
CA LYS A 7 2.57 -11.91 2.21
C LYS A 7 2.01 -10.55 2.54
N HIS A 8 1.03 -10.52 3.43
CA HIS A 8 0.60 -9.26 4.04
C HIS A 8 1.82 -8.56 4.67
N TRP A 9 1.88 -7.25 4.53
CA TRP A 9 2.98 -6.46 5.06
C TRP A 9 2.53 -5.46 6.13
N PHE A 10 1.56 -4.60 5.82
CA PHE A 10 0.98 -3.66 6.78
C PHE A 10 -0.37 -3.12 6.27
N HIS A 11 -1.14 -2.54 7.17
CA HIS A 11 -2.31 -1.72 6.87
C HIS A 11 -2.00 -0.24 7.03
N ALA A 12 -2.56 0.61 6.18
CA ALA A 12 -2.45 2.05 6.28
C ALA A 12 -3.82 2.70 6.20
N TYR A 13 -3.98 3.80 6.93
CA TYR A 13 -5.15 4.65 6.90
C TYR A 13 -4.69 5.99 6.37
N ALA A 14 -5.40 6.54 5.40
CA ALA A 14 -5.09 7.84 4.83
C ALA A 14 -6.33 8.70 4.75
N GLN A 15 -6.19 9.98 5.08
CA GLN A 15 -7.23 10.97 4.88
C GLN A 15 -7.20 11.42 3.42
N GLY A 16 -8.30 11.18 2.71
CA GLY A 16 -8.58 11.76 1.40
C GLY A 16 -9.63 12.88 1.50
N PRO A 17 -9.92 13.54 0.37
CA PRO A 17 -10.97 14.56 0.28
C PRO A 17 -12.37 13.98 0.60
N ASP A 18 -12.59 12.70 0.30
CA ASP A 18 -13.88 12.02 0.51
C ASP A 18 -14.01 11.33 1.87
N GLY A 19 -12.98 11.39 2.72
CA GLY A 19 -12.96 10.73 4.03
C GLY A 19 -11.74 9.86 4.28
N VAL A 20 -11.83 9.01 5.32
CA VAL A 20 -10.77 8.06 5.68
C VAL A 20 -10.78 6.88 4.72
N ARG A 21 -9.64 6.63 4.07
CA ARG A 21 -9.41 5.53 3.14
C ARG A 21 -8.49 4.50 3.77
N HIS A 22 -8.79 3.24 3.54
CA HIS A 22 -8.07 2.11 4.13
C HIS A 22 -7.27 1.40 3.04
N PHE A 23 -5.99 1.12 3.33
CA PHE A 23 -5.05 0.50 2.41
C PHE A 23 -4.42 -0.72 3.05
N SER A 24 -4.19 -1.75 2.24
CA SER A 24 -3.47 -2.95 2.60
C SER A 24 -2.24 -3.08 1.70
N ALA A 25 -1.07 -3.14 2.31
CA ALA A 25 0.18 -3.38 1.61
C ALA A 25 0.54 -4.87 1.69
N SER A 26 0.94 -5.44 0.55
CA SER A 26 1.40 -6.82 0.46
C SER A 26 2.67 -6.93 -0.38
N LYS A 27 3.50 -7.94 -0.08
CA LYS A 27 4.71 -8.27 -0.82
C LYS A 27 4.53 -9.55 -1.61
N GLN A 28 4.96 -9.53 -2.87
CA GLN A 28 5.11 -10.71 -3.70
C GLN A 28 6.53 -10.73 -4.28
N GLY A 29 7.42 -11.52 -3.67
CA GLY A 29 8.84 -11.50 -4.01
C GLY A 29 9.46 -10.13 -3.70
N ARG A 30 9.97 -9.45 -4.74
CA ARG A 30 10.53 -8.08 -4.63
C ARG A 30 9.50 -6.97 -4.90
N SER A 31 8.31 -7.34 -5.36
CA SER A 31 7.25 -6.37 -5.69
C SER A 31 6.41 -6.06 -4.46
N VAL A 32 6.07 -4.78 -4.30
CA VAL A 32 5.16 -4.30 -3.27
C VAL A 32 3.86 -3.87 -3.94
N TYR A 33 2.73 -4.29 -3.39
CA TYR A 33 1.41 -3.91 -3.84
C TYR A 33 0.68 -3.18 -2.73
N ILE A 34 -0.10 -2.18 -3.12
CA ILE A 34 -0.95 -1.42 -2.21
C ILE A 34 -2.35 -1.47 -2.77
N GLN A 35 -3.29 -1.98 -1.99
CA GLN A 35 -4.67 -2.10 -2.37
C GLN A 35 -5.54 -1.29 -1.44
N GLU A 36 -6.36 -0.42 -2.01
CA GLU A 36 -7.43 0.25 -1.28
C GLU A 36 -8.60 -0.72 -1.01
N ALA A 37 -9.22 -0.61 0.16
CA ALA A 37 -10.43 -1.37 0.51
C ALA A 37 -11.55 -1.15 -0.53
N GLY A 38 -11.90 -2.20 -1.27
CA GLY A 38 -12.90 -2.14 -2.34
C GLY A 38 -12.46 -1.39 -3.60
N GLY A 39 -11.19 -0.95 -3.67
CA GLY A 39 -10.66 -0.11 -4.73
C GLY A 39 -9.61 -0.79 -5.62
N LYS A 40 -8.86 0.05 -6.33
CA LYS A 40 -7.80 -0.41 -7.23
C LYS A 40 -6.58 -0.90 -6.45
N ARG A 41 -5.97 -1.96 -6.97
CA ARG A 41 -4.64 -2.45 -6.57
C ARG A 41 -3.58 -1.71 -7.37
N HIS A 42 -2.63 -1.08 -6.68
CA HIS A 42 -1.47 -0.39 -7.23
C HIS A 42 -0.22 -1.25 -7.05
N LEU A 43 0.58 -1.38 -8.11
CA LEU A 43 1.93 -1.93 -8.04
C LEU A 43 2.89 -0.78 -7.76
N CYS A 44 3.58 -0.85 -6.62
CA CYS A 44 4.50 0.20 -6.20
C CYS A 44 5.75 0.23 -7.08
N HIS A 45 6.39 1.40 -7.14
CA HIS A 45 7.69 1.53 -7.77
C HIS A 45 8.72 0.55 -7.18
N PRO A 46 9.63 -0.06 -7.99
CA PRO A 46 10.61 -1.05 -7.54
C PRO A 46 11.59 -0.60 -6.44
N VAL A 47 11.65 0.72 -6.17
CA VAL A 47 12.48 1.31 -5.11
C VAL A 47 11.82 1.23 -3.73
N VAL A 48 10.52 0.94 -3.67
CA VAL A 48 9.79 0.80 -2.41
C VAL A 48 10.23 -0.48 -1.71
N ARG A 49 10.96 -0.33 -0.60
CA ARG A 49 11.56 -1.45 0.16
C ARG A 49 11.15 -1.48 1.62
N ASP A 50 10.75 -0.34 2.15
CA ASP A 50 10.39 -0.11 3.55
C ASP A 50 9.01 0.55 3.66
N VAL A 51 8.49 0.64 4.89
CA VAL A 51 7.16 1.20 5.18
C VAL A 51 7.11 2.70 4.82
N GLU A 52 8.18 3.45 5.03
CA GLU A 52 8.23 4.89 4.77
C GLU A 52 8.14 5.22 3.27
N SER A 53 8.88 4.49 2.45
CA SER A 53 8.79 4.57 0.98
C SER A 53 7.42 4.13 0.48
N ALA A 54 6.82 3.11 1.10
CA ALA A 54 5.47 2.68 0.76
C ALA A 54 4.40 3.73 1.16
N LYS A 55 4.55 4.40 2.31
CA LYS A 55 3.69 5.54 2.69
C LYS A 55 3.75 6.65 1.66
N ARG A 56 4.95 7.03 1.20
CA ARG A 56 5.12 8.05 0.16
C ARG A 56 4.44 7.64 -1.15
N GLU A 57 4.55 6.37 -1.51
CA GLU A 57 3.86 5.83 -2.69
C GLU A 57 2.34 5.93 -2.55
N ILE A 58 1.77 5.68 -1.36
CA ILE A 58 0.33 5.87 -1.10
C ILE A 58 -0.08 7.32 -1.39
N VAL A 59 0.67 8.28 -0.85
CA VAL A 59 0.40 9.70 -1.04
C VAL A 59 0.43 10.08 -2.52
N LEU A 60 1.43 9.59 -3.26
CA LEU A 60 1.62 9.91 -4.67
C LEU A 60 0.59 9.23 -5.59
N ALA A 61 0.36 7.93 -5.38
CA ALA A 61 -0.50 7.14 -6.26
C ALA A 61 -1.99 7.39 -6.01
N PHE A 62 -2.38 7.65 -4.75
CA PHE A 62 -3.78 7.78 -4.36
C PHE A 62 -4.20 9.20 -3.97
N HIS A 63 -3.27 10.16 -3.97
CA HIS A 63 -3.51 11.57 -3.60
C HIS A 63 -4.14 11.71 -2.20
N THR A 64 -3.63 10.96 -1.23
CA THR A 64 -4.14 10.93 0.17
C THR A 64 -3.03 11.24 1.16
N GLY A 65 -3.37 11.70 2.37
CA GLY A 65 -2.41 11.87 3.46
C GLY A 65 -2.43 10.69 4.42
N VAL A 66 -1.39 9.87 4.48
CA VAL A 66 -1.33 8.72 5.41
C VAL A 66 -1.31 9.22 6.86
N THR A 67 -2.31 8.82 7.64
CA THR A 67 -2.51 9.24 9.04
C THR A 67 -2.08 8.18 10.04
N LYS A 68 -2.23 6.90 9.70
CA LYS A 68 -1.90 5.78 10.59
C LYS A 68 -1.38 4.60 9.79
N VAL A 69 -0.44 3.86 10.37
CA VAL A 69 0.01 2.56 9.85
C VAL A 69 -0.01 1.54 10.98
N GLU A 70 -0.52 0.36 10.67
CA GLU A 70 -0.63 -0.80 11.57
C GLU A 70 0.09 -1.98 10.90
N SER A 71 0.91 -2.71 11.67
CA SER A 71 1.73 -3.83 11.18
C SER A 71 1.25 -5.15 11.74
#